data_AF-A0A7L0HY08-F1
#
_entry.id   AF-A0A7L0HY08-F1
#
_cell.length_a   1.000
_cell.length_b   1.000
_cell.length_c   1.000
_cell.angle_alpha   90.00
_cell.angle_beta   90.00
_cell.angle_gamma   90.00
#
_symmetry.space_group_name_H-M   'P 1'
#
loop_
_entity.id
_entity.type
_entity.pdbx_description
1 polymer ?
#
loop_
_entity_poly.entity_id
_entity_poly.type
_entity_poly.pdbx_seq_one_letter_code
_entity_poly.pdbx_strand_id
1 'polypeptide(L)'
;MCRDVCEQILSSKSDSRLKHLLQRAPEYCPESMGEVWGCINSSLPGVLKKSDGWVGLGCCELAIAVECRQACKQASAKNDVLKVCRKEYENALFSCINRNEMGSVCCSYAGHHTNCREYCQAIFRTDSSPGPSQIKAVENYCASISPQLIHCVNNYTQSYPMRNPTDSLYCCDRAEDYACQTACKRILMSMKTELEIVDGLIEGCKTMPLPQDPLWQCFLESSRSVHPGVTVHPPPSTGLDGAKLHCCSKANSSTCRELCTKLYSTSWGNSQSWQEFDRFCEYNAVEVSMLTCLADVREPCQLGCRNLTYCTNFNNRPTELFRSCNTQSDQGAMNDMKLWEKGSIKMPFINIPVLDIKKCQPEMWKAIACSLQIKPCHSKSRGSIICKSDCVEILKKCGDHNKFPEGHSAESICELLSPTDDLENCIPLDTYLSPSSLGNIVEDVTHPCNPNPCAANQLCEVNRKGCQSGELCLPYLCVPGCKLGEASDFIVRQGTLIQVPSSAGDVGCYKICTCGHSGLLENCMEMHCVDLQKSCIVGGQRKS
;
A
#
# COMPACT_ATOMS: atom_id res chain seq x y z
N MET A 1 8.57 -58.98 -9.06
CA MET A 1 7.59 -57.92 -8.73
C MET A 1 8.26 -56.73 -8.05
N CYS A 2 8.73 -56.82 -6.80
CA CYS A 2 9.40 -55.67 -6.15
C CYS A 2 10.66 -55.20 -6.91
N ARG A 3 11.52 -56.14 -7.32
CA ARG A 3 12.72 -55.85 -8.11
C ARG A 3 12.42 -55.09 -9.41
N ASP A 4 11.37 -55.48 -10.13
CA ASP A 4 11.00 -54.89 -11.41
C ASP A 4 10.50 -53.44 -11.24
N VAL A 5 9.77 -53.16 -10.15
CA VAL A 5 9.34 -51.82 -9.78
C VAL A 5 10.54 -50.95 -9.36
N CYS A 6 11.50 -51.51 -8.61
CA CYS A 6 12.75 -50.82 -8.27
C CYS A 6 13.58 -50.47 -9.50
N GLU A 7 13.71 -51.36 -10.48
CA GLU A 7 14.43 -51.06 -11.74
C GLU A 7 13.70 -49.98 -12.57
N GLN A 8 12.36 -49.92 -12.52
CA GLN A 8 11.58 -48.84 -13.13
C GLN A 8 11.73 -47.49 -12.41
N ILE A 9 11.85 -47.50 -11.07
CA ILE A 9 12.11 -46.28 -10.28
C ILE A 9 13.51 -45.75 -10.62
N LEU A 10 14.53 -46.61 -10.66
CA LEU A 10 15.91 -46.23 -10.97
C LEU A 10 16.10 -45.72 -12.40
N SER A 11 15.29 -46.19 -13.35
CA SER A 11 15.36 -45.77 -14.76
C SER A 11 14.46 -44.58 -15.11
N SER A 12 13.63 -44.10 -14.18
CA SER A 12 12.70 -42.99 -14.42
C SER A 12 13.42 -41.64 -14.41
N LYS A 13 13.32 -40.89 -15.52
CA LYS A 13 13.91 -39.53 -15.67
C LYS A 13 12.93 -38.38 -15.41
N SER A 14 11.65 -38.65 -15.14
CA SER A 14 10.63 -37.62 -14.90
C SER A 14 10.07 -37.70 -13.48
N ASP A 15 10.02 -36.56 -12.79
CA ASP A 15 9.57 -36.46 -11.39
C ASP A 15 8.11 -36.88 -11.17
N SER A 16 7.23 -36.60 -12.13
CA SER A 16 5.80 -36.97 -12.04
C SER A 16 5.60 -38.48 -12.09
N ARG A 17 6.29 -39.17 -13.00
CA ARG A 17 6.27 -40.63 -13.12
C ARG A 17 6.94 -41.31 -11.92
N LEU A 18 8.04 -40.73 -11.42
CA LEU A 18 8.74 -41.22 -10.23
C LEU A 18 7.83 -41.18 -8.99
N LYS A 19 7.12 -40.06 -8.76
CA LYS A 19 6.15 -39.93 -7.66
C LYS A 19 5.01 -40.96 -7.75
N HIS A 20 4.47 -41.18 -8.94
CA HIS A 20 3.41 -42.17 -9.15
C HIS A 20 3.90 -43.61 -8.90
N LEU A 21 5.12 -43.94 -9.31
CA LEU A 21 5.72 -45.26 -9.05
C LEU A 21 6.01 -45.48 -7.56
N LEU A 22 6.48 -44.45 -6.85
CA LEU A 22 6.73 -44.52 -5.40
C LEU A 22 5.44 -44.67 -4.58
N GLN A 23 4.32 -44.08 -5.02
CA GLN A 23 3.02 -44.26 -4.36
C GLN A 23 2.47 -45.69 -4.49
N ARG A 24 2.76 -46.39 -5.60
CA ARG A 24 2.32 -47.77 -5.83
C ARG A 24 3.33 -48.82 -5.40
N ALA A 25 4.58 -48.44 -5.14
CA ALA A 25 5.62 -49.36 -4.71
C ALA A 25 5.26 -50.22 -3.47
N PRO A 26 4.52 -49.72 -2.45
CA PRO A 26 4.07 -50.54 -1.32
C PRO A 26 3.15 -51.71 -1.69
N GLU A 27 2.46 -51.65 -2.83
CA GLU A 27 1.60 -52.75 -3.33
C GLU A 27 2.43 -53.94 -3.85
N TYR A 28 3.69 -53.70 -4.23
CA TYR A 28 4.58 -54.69 -4.86
C TYR A 28 5.83 -55.02 -4.03
N CYS A 29 6.21 -54.12 -3.13
CA CYS A 29 7.32 -54.22 -2.18
C CYS A 29 6.74 -54.08 -0.76
N PRO A 30 6.65 -55.16 0.03
CA PRO A 30 6.13 -55.10 1.40
C PRO A 30 6.93 -54.11 2.27
N GLU A 31 6.25 -53.36 3.14
CA GLU A 31 6.88 -52.39 4.05
C GLU A 31 7.84 -53.02 5.06
N SER A 32 7.75 -54.35 5.27
CA SER A 32 8.67 -55.11 6.13
C SER A 32 10.08 -55.22 5.57
N MET A 33 10.31 -54.87 4.29
CA MET A 33 11.63 -54.87 3.66
C MET A 33 12.41 -53.57 3.97
N GLY A 34 12.74 -53.39 5.24
CA GLY A 34 13.34 -52.16 5.77
C GLY A 34 14.65 -51.74 5.08
N GLU A 35 15.48 -52.69 4.66
CA GLU A 35 16.74 -52.38 3.95
C GLU A 35 16.51 -51.80 2.55
N VAL A 36 15.48 -52.29 1.84
CA VAL A 36 15.12 -51.81 0.50
C VAL A 36 14.54 -50.40 0.58
N TRP A 37 13.62 -50.17 1.52
CA TRP A 37 13.03 -48.84 1.75
C TRP A 37 14.04 -47.84 2.31
N GLY A 38 14.98 -48.31 3.15
CA GLY A 38 16.11 -47.51 3.60
C GLY A 38 16.99 -47.03 2.44
N CYS A 39 17.32 -47.93 1.52
CA CYS A 39 18.10 -47.62 0.31
C CYS A 39 17.37 -46.64 -0.63
N ILE A 40 16.07 -46.83 -0.87
CA ILE A 40 15.26 -45.93 -1.72
C ILE A 40 15.22 -44.52 -1.14
N ASN A 41 14.99 -44.40 0.18
CA ASN A 41 14.93 -43.11 0.87
C ASN A 41 16.28 -42.41 0.98
N SER A 42 17.40 -43.15 1.00
CA SER A 42 18.74 -42.55 0.99
C SER A 42 19.19 -42.14 -0.41
N SER A 43 18.68 -42.79 -1.46
CA SER A 43 19.13 -42.59 -2.84
C SER A 43 18.31 -41.56 -3.62
N LEU A 44 17.10 -41.22 -3.18
CA LEU A 44 16.24 -40.22 -3.81
C LEU A 44 16.08 -38.99 -2.91
N PRO A 45 16.63 -37.81 -3.28
CA PRO A 45 16.40 -36.59 -2.53
C PRO A 45 14.98 -36.10 -2.76
N GLY A 46 14.12 -36.17 -1.74
CA GLY A 46 12.84 -35.46 -1.73
C GLY A 46 11.56 -36.29 -1.68
N VAL A 47 11.61 -37.57 -1.27
CA VAL A 47 10.37 -38.33 -1.01
C VAL A 47 10.35 -38.90 0.41
N LEU A 48 9.43 -38.32 1.20
CA LEU A 48 8.81 -38.87 2.42
C LEU A 48 9.73 -39.33 3.55
N LYS A 49 10.49 -38.39 4.14
CA LYS A 49 10.64 -38.43 5.60
C LYS A 49 9.33 -37.94 6.22
N LYS A 50 8.45 -38.87 6.58
CA LYS A 50 7.60 -38.71 7.76
C LYS A 50 8.57 -38.68 8.95
N SER A 51 9.09 -37.51 9.29
CA SER A 51 9.76 -37.29 10.56
C SER A 51 8.91 -36.33 11.35
N ASP A 52 8.66 -36.65 12.62
CA ASP A 52 8.26 -35.75 13.69
C ASP A 52 9.29 -34.62 13.88
N GLY A 53 9.47 -33.84 12.81
CA GLY A 53 10.37 -32.70 12.72
C GLY A 53 9.56 -31.45 12.95
N TRP A 54 10.17 -30.51 13.66
CA TRP A 54 9.63 -29.18 13.88
C TRP A 54 9.13 -28.56 12.57
N VAL A 55 7.90 -28.03 12.59
CA VAL A 55 7.19 -27.49 11.41
C VAL A 55 7.90 -26.31 10.74
N GLY A 56 8.90 -25.72 11.41
CA GLY A 56 9.77 -24.67 10.88
C GLY A 56 10.90 -25.16 9.96
N LEU A 57 11.19 -26.46 9.88
CA LEU A 57 12.31 -26.98 9.08
C LEU A 57 12.18 -26.68 7.58
N GLY A 58 10.95 -26.64 7.05
CA GLY A 58 10.67 -26.28 5.67
C GLY A 58 10.99 -24.82 5.32
N CYS A 59 11.15 -23.96 6.34
CA CYS A 59 11.45 -22.53 6.16
C CYS A 59 12.94 -22.23 6.09
N CYS A 60 13.82 -23.19 6.43
CA CYS A 60 15.24 -22.91 6.60
C CYS A 60 15.94 -22.43 5.32
N GLU A 61 15.45 -22.80 4.12
CA GLU A 61 16.01 -22.30 2.86
C GLU A 61 15.79 -20.80 2.62
N LEU A 62 14.85 -20.19 3.34
CA LEU A 62 14.58 -18.75 3.29
C LEU A 62 15.60 -17.93 4.11
N ALA A 63 16.50 -18.59 4.85
CA ALA A 63 17.54 -17.94 5.62
C ALA A 63 18.62 -17.31 4.71
N ILE A 64 18.88 -16.02 4.88
CA ILE A 64 19.86 -15.23 4.12
C ILE A 64 21.28 -15.63 4.52
N ALA A 65 21.56 -15.72 5.82
CA ALA A 65 22.87 -16.12 6.35
C ALA A 65 23.04 -17.64 6.33
N VAL A 66 24.18 -18.10 5.82
CA VAL A 66 24.50 -19.54 5.70
C VAL A 66 24.60 -20.21 7.06
N GLU A 67 25.16 -19.51 8.05
CA GLU A 67 25.26 -19.97 9.45
C GLU A 67 23.89 -20.13 10.08
N CYS A 68 22.99 -19.17 9.85
CA CYS A 68 21.61 -19.24 10.30
C CYS A 68 20.84 -20.38 9.61
N ARG A 69 21.03 -20.56 8.30
CA ARG A 69 20.44 -21.67 7.53
C ARG A 69 20.85 -23.03 8.09
N GLN A 70 22.14 -23.21 8.39
CA GLN A 70 22.67 -24.45 8.97
C GLN A 70 22.13 -24.69 10.38
N ALA A 71 22.09 -23.66 11.23
CA ALA A 71 21.51 -23.74 12.56
C ALA A 71 20.01 -24.08 12.51
N CYS A 72 19.26 -23.47 11.60
CA CYS A 72 17.83 -23.76 11.39
C CYS A 72 17.58 -25.21 10.99
N LYS A 73 18.39 -25.77 10.07
CA LYS A 73 18.28 -27.18 9.64
C LYS A 73 18.55 -28.18 10.76
N GLN A 74 19.24 -27.75 11.82
CA GLN A 74 19.55 -28.55 13.00
C GLN A 74 18.61 -28.23 14.18
N ALA A 75 17.70 -27.27 14.03
CA ALA A 75 16.84 -26.79 15.10
C ALA A 75 15.63 -27.72 15.33
N SER A 76 15.27 -27.87 16.60
CA SER A 76 14.11 -28.65 17.04
C SER A 76 12.91 -27.79 17.44
N ALA A 77 13.13 -26.48 17.58
CA ALA A 77 12.12 -25.49 17.89
C ALA A 77 12.58 -24.09 17.47
N LYS A 78 11.63 -23.15 17.34
CA LYS A 78 11.91 -21.74 17.03
C LYS A 78 12.93 -21.09 17.97
N ASN A 79 12.92 -21.47 19.25
CA ASN A 79 13.85 -20.94 20.25
C ASN A 79 15.31 -21.35 19.97
N ASP A 80 15.56 -22.47 19.29
CA ASP A 80 16.92 -22.88 18.92
C ASP A 80 17.44 -22.03 17.77
N VAL A 81 16.57 -21.61 16.85
CA VAL A 81 16.89 -20.71 15.74
C VAL A 81 17.22 -19.30 16.25
N LEU A 82 16.48 -18.80 17.25
CA LEU A 82 16.72 -17.48 17.85
C LEU A 82 18.07 -17.34 18.57
N LYS A 83 18.73 -18.45 18.92
CA LYS A 83 20.07 -18.44 19.54
C LYS A 83 21.18 -18.04 18.56
N VAL A 84 20.96 -18.27 17.26
CA VAL A 84 21.97 -18.05 16.20
C VAL A 84 21.50 -17.02 15.17
N CYS A 85 20.22 -17.07 14.80
CA CYS A 85 19.62 -16.19 13.81
C CYS A 85 19.01 -14.94 14.46
N ARG A 86 19.33 -13.76 13.93
CA ARG A 86 18.73 -12.50 14.36
C ARG A 86 17.47 -12.19 13.56
N LYS A 87 16.35 -11.96 14.26
CA LYS A 87 15.04 -11.70 13.65
C LYS A 87 15.04 -10.53 12.67
N GLU A 88 15.77 -9.47 13.00
CA GLU A 88 15.85 -8.22 12.21
C GLU A 88 16.41 -8.42 10.80
N TYR A 89 17.30 -9.40 10.63
CA TYR A 89 17.97 -9.69 9.35
C TYR A 89 17.32 -10.86 8.60
N GLU A 90 16.62 -11.75 9.31
CA GLU A 90 16.08 -13.01 8.77
C GLU A 90 14.53 -12.99 8.71
N ASN A 91 13.96 -11.89 8.23
CA ASN A 91 12.51 -11.64 8.28
C ASN A 91 11.68 -12.72 7.55
N ALA A 92 12.11 -13.15 6.36
CA ALA A 92 11.40 -14.16 5.56
C ALA A 92 11.38 -15.54 6.27
N LEU A 93 12.53 -15.94 6.84
CA LEU A 93 12.67 -17.16 7.63
C LEU A 93 11.73 -17.15 8.85
N PHE A 94 11.79 -16.10 9.66
CA PHE A 94 10.98 -16.04 10.88
C PHE A 94 9.49 -15.85 10.61
N SER A 95 9.12 -15.19 9.51
CA SER A 95 7.73 -15.07 9.06
C SER A 95 7.17 -16.45 8.68
N CYS A 96 7.89 -17.22 7.87
CA CYS A 96 7.52 -18.59 7.51
C CYS A 96 7.41 -19.50 8.73
N ILE A 97 8.38 -19.44 9.66
CA ILE A 97 8.36 -20.25 10.89
C ILE A 97 7.11 -19.97 11.72
N ASN A 98 6.79 -18.69 11.96
CA ASN A 98 5.61 -18.30 12.74
C ASN A 98 4.31 -18.78 12.08
N ARG A 99 4.23 -18.66 10.74
CA ARG A 99 3.08 -19.11 9.97
C ARG A 99 2.89 -20.63 10.08
N ASN A 100 3.96 -21.40 9.94
CA ASN A 100 3.89 -22.86 10.04
C ASN A 100 3.57 -23.34 11.46
N GLU A 101 4.08 -22.67 12.50
CA GLU A 101 3.73 -22.97 13.90
C GLU A 101 2.25 -22.67 14.18
N MET A 102 1.76 -21.51 13.72
CA MET A 102 0.34 -21.15 13.81
C MET A 102 -0.56 -22.12 13.04
N GLY A 103 -0.17 -22.50 11.82
CA GLY A 103 -0.89 -23.48 11.01
C GLY A 103 -0.92 -24.87 11.65
N SER A 104 0.17 -25.28 12.30
CA SER A 104 0.22 -26.52 13.07
C SER A 104 -0.79 -26.51 14.22
N VAL A 105 -0.87 -25.40 14.96
CA VAL A 105 -1.84 -25.21 16.06
C VAL A 105 -3.26 -25.15 15.53
N CYS A 106 -3.58 -24.27 14.57
CA CYS A 106 -4.93 -24.15 14.02
C CYS A 106 -5.43 -25.46 13.40
N CYS A 107 -4.59 -26.15 12.62
CA CYS A 107 -4.98 -27.37 11.94
C CYS A 107 -4.91 -28.62 12.83
N SER A 108 -4.43 -28.50 14.07
CA SER A 108 -4.57 -29.56 15.08
C SER A 108 -6.02 -29.74 15.53
N TYR A 109 -6.81 -28.66 15.51
CA TYR A 109 -8.23 -28.67 15.88
C TYR A 109 -9.12 -29.47 14.90
N ALA A 110 -8.57 -29.94 13.77
CA ALA A 110 -9.24 -30.85 12.84
C ALA A 110 -9.31 -32.30 13.36
N GLY A 111 -8.56 -32.65 14.41
CA GLY A 111 -8.53 -34.00 14.97
C GLY A 111 -8.14 -35.07 13.93
N HIS A 112 -8.95 -36.11 13.80
CA HIS A 112 -8.73 -37.22 12.87
C HIS A 112 -9.24 -36.95 11.44
N HIS A 113 -9.84 -35.79 11.17
CA HIS A 113 -10.37 -35.45 9.85
C HIS A 113 -9.25 -35.00 8.90
N THR A 114 -8.69 -35.95 8.15
CA THR A 114 -7.55 -35.75 7.24
C THR A 114 -7.83 -34.68 6.19
N ASN A 115 -9.01 -34.67 5.57
CA ASN A 115 -9.34 -33.72 4.49
C ASN A 115 -9.43 -32.28 5.03
N CYS A 116 -10.12 -32.07 6.16
CA CYS A 116 -10.19 -30.75 6.78
C CYS A 116 -8.80 -30.27 7.24
N ARG A 117 -7.99 -31.19 7.78
CA ARG A 117 -6.60 -30.91 8.15
C ARG A 117 -5.76 -30.49 6.94
N GLU A 118 -5.92 -31.14 5.80
CA GLU A 118 -5.20 -30.82 4.57
C GLU A 118 -5.61 -29.46 3.99
N TYR A 119 -6.91 -29.17 3.90
CA TYR A 119 -7.40 -27.86 3.46
C TYR A 119 -6.97 -26.75 4.41
N CYS A 120 -7.02 -26.98 5.72
CA CYS A 120 -6.51 -26.05 6.71
C CYS A 120 -5.00 -25.82 6.54
N GLN A 121 -4.20 -26.87 6.39
CA GLN A 121 -2.75 -26.74 6.23
C GLN A 121 -2.38 -25.99 4.94
N ALA A 122 -3.19 -26.09 3.88
CA ALA A 122 -2.98 -25.35 2.65
C ALA A 122 -3.02 -23.83 2.84
N ILE A 123 -3.79 -23.31 3.80
CA ILE A 123 -3.83 -21.88 4.17
C ILE A 123 -2.48 -21.35 4.66
N PHE A 124 -1.69 -22.21 5.31
CA PHE A 124 -0.44 -21.82 5.98
C PHE A 124 0.83 -22.23 5.20
N ARG A 125 0.70 -23.02 4.13
CA ARG A 125 1.84 -23.56 3.36
C ARG A 125 2.40 -22.61 2.31
N THR A 126 1.66 -21.60 1.85
CA THR A 126 2.09 -20.67 0.79
C THR A 126 2.68 -19.37 1.36
N ASP A 127 3.70 -18.83 0.70
CA ASP A 127 4.26 -17.50 1.03
C ASP A 127 3.31 -16.35 0.74
N SER A 128 2.26 -16.62 -0.03
CA SER A 128 1.18 -15.71 -0.38
C SER A 128 0.05 -15.75 0.65
N SER A 129 -0.64 -14.61 0.80
CA SER A 129 -1.91 -14.52 1.52
C SER A 129 -2.92 -15.55 0.98
N PRO A 130 -3.68 -16.24 1.86
CA PRO A 130 -4.62 -17.27 1.43
C PRO A 130 -5.76 -16.68 0.58
N GLY A 131 -6.02 -17.31 -0.58
CA GLY A 131 -7.05 -16.86 -1.53
C GLY A 131 -8.49 -17.19 -1.09
N PRO A 132 -9.52 -16.55 -1.67
CA PRO A 132 -10.92 -16.72 -1.23
C PRO A 132 -11.43 -18.14 -1.50
N SER A 133 -10.91 -18.80 -2.53
CA SER A 133 -11.20 -20.20 -2.84
C SER A 133 -10.65 -21.16 -1.78
N GLN A 134 -9.48 -20.87 -1.23
CA GLN A 134 -8.86 -21.66 -0.16
C GLN A 134 -9.60 -21.45 1.16
N ILE A 135 -9.95 -20.19 1.50
CA ILE A 135 -10.73 -19.85 2.69
C ILE A 135 -12.12 -20.49 2.62
N LYS A 136 -12.81 -20.36 1.48
CA LYS A 136 -14.12 -20.98 1.26
C LYS A 136 -14.07 -22.50 1.26
N ALA A 137 -12.98 -23.11 0.77
CA ALA A 137 -12.78 -24.55 0.89
C ALA A 137 -12.66 -24.99 2.35
N VAL A 138 -11.90 -24.25 3.17
CA VAL A 138 -11.80 -24.53 4.61
C VAL A 138 -13.14 -24.34 5.31
N GLU A 139 -13.89 -23.26 5.04
CA GLU A 139 -15.24 -23.07 5.59
C GLU A 139 -16.18 -24.22 5.20
N ASN A 140 -16.23 -24.60 3.92
CA ASN A 140 -17.11 -25.66 3.43
C ASN A 140 -16.81 -27.04 4.04
N TYR A 141 -15.52 -27.38 4.20
CA TYR A 141 -15.11 -28.71 4.66
C TYR A 141 -14.89 -28.80 6.17
N CYS A 142 -14.59 -27.70 6.86
CA CYS A 142 -14.23 -27.71 8.29
C CYS A 142 -15.29 -27.08 9.20
N ALA A 143 -16.27 -26.32 8.70
CA ALA A 143 -17.24 -25.63 9.56
C ALA A 143 -18.12 -26.57 10.39
N SER A 144 -18.48 -27.73 9.84
CA SER A 144 -19.22 -28.77 10.57
C SER A 144 -18.33 -29.64 11.47
N ILE A 145 -17.00 -29.53 11.34
CA ILE A 145 -16.04 -30.39 12.03
C ILE A 145 -15.47 -29.71 13.28
N SER A 146 -15.01 -28.46 13.15
CA SER A 146 -14.39 -27.74 14.25
C SER A 146 -14.62 -26.24 14.14
N PRO A 147 -15.55 -25.68 14.94
CA PRO A 147 -15.75 -24.24 15.05
C PRO A 147 -14.49 -23.52 15.54
N GLN A 148 -13.69 -24.17 16.37
CA GLN A 148 -12.42 -23.65 16.90
C GLN A 148 -11.36 -23.51 15.79
N LEU A 149 -11.29 -24.47 14.86
CA LEU A 149 -10.43 -24.38 13.69
C LEU A 149 -10.86 -23.22 12.79
N ILE A 150 -12.15 -23.11 12.48
CA ILE A 150 -12.68 -22.01 11.65
C ILE A 150 -12.39 -20.67 12.30
N HIS A 151 -12.60 -20.54 13.60
CA HIS A 151 -12.28 -19.30 14.32
C HIS A 151 -10.78 -18.99 14.29
N CYS A 152 -9.91 -19.99 14.43
CA CYS A 152 -8.45 -19.84 14.34
C CYS A 152 -8.00 -19.37 12.95
N VAL A 153 -8.54 -19.99 11.89
CA VAL A 153 -8.26 -19.63 10.50
C VAL A 153 -8.82 -18.24 10.19
N ASN A 154 -10.04 -17.92 10.63
CA ASN A 154 -10.65 -16.61 10.41
C ASN A 154 -9.90 -15.50 11.15
N ASN A 155 -9.45 -15.75 12.38
CA ASN A 155 -8.62 -14.79 13.10
C ASN A 155 -7.27 -14.59 12.38
N TYR A 156 -6.65 -15.65 11.87
CA TYR A 156 -5.43 -15.56 11.06
C TYR A 156 -5.63 -14.79 9.74
N THR A 157 -6.73 -15.04 9.01
CA THR A 157 -7.04 -14.35 7.75
C THR A 157 -7.52 -12.91 7.95
N GLN A 158 -8.09 -12.59 9.12
CA GLN A 158 -8.45 -11.22 9.52
C GLN A 158 -7.26 -10.43 10.08
N SER A 159 -6.28 -11.11 10.70
CA SER A 159 -5.07 -10.49 11.28
C SER A 159 -3.91 -10.35 10.30
N TYR A 160 -3.98 -10.99 9.13
CA TYR A 160 -3.23 -10.55 7.95
C TYR A 160 -3.96 -9.34 7.37
N PRO A 161 -3.41 -8.12 7.49
CA PRO A 161 -4.02 -6.97 6.86
C PRO A 161 -3.90 -7.18 5.35
N MET A 162 -4.98 -7.64 4.70
CA MET A 162 -5.16 -7.33 3.30
C MET A 162 -5.21 -5.82 3.24
N ARG A 163 -4.09 -5.22 2.80
CA ARG A 163 -4.03 -3.82 2.43
C ARG A 163 -5.25 -3.50 1.61
N ASN A 164 -5.88 -2.36 1.87
CA ASN A 164 -6.93 -1.93 0.99
C ASN A 164 -6.30 -1.81 -0.41
N PRO A 165 -6.72 -2.61 -1.39
CA PRO A 165 -6.13 -2.55 -2.73
C PRO A 165 -6.20 -1.14 -3.33
N THR A 166 -7.15 -0.33 -2.85
CA THR A 166 -7.30 1.07 -3.25
C THR A 166 -6.22 2.00 -2.69
N ASP A 167 -5.49 1.61 -1.64
CA ASP A 167 -4.36 2.39 -1.14
C ASP A 167 -3.20 2.41 -2.12
N SER A 168 -3.10 1.43 -3.03
CA SER A 168 -2.12 1.38 -4.11
C SER A 168 -2.62 2.01 -5.42
N LEU A 169 -3.77 2.70 -5.44
CA LEU A 169 -4.29 3.32 -6.67
C LEU A 169 -3.32 4.31 -7.31
N TYR A 170 -2.51 4.99 -6.49
CA TYR A 170 -1.47 5.90 -6.97
C TYR A 170 -0.38 5.17 -7.80
N CYS A 171 -0.21 3.86 -7.63
CA CYS A 171 0.69 3.06 -8.46
C CYS A 171 0.19 2.92 -9.89
N CYS A 172 -1.12 2.99 -10.12
CA CYS A 172 -1.68 2.89 -11.45
C CYS A 172 -1.36 4.10 -12.32
N ASP A 173 -1.16 5.27 -11.71
CA ASP A 173 -0.74 6.49 -12.42
C ASP A 173 0.70 6.40 -12.93
N ARG A 174 1.43 5.35 -12.56
CA ARG A 174 2.81 5.07 -13.00
C ARG A 174 2.85 4.11 -14.19
N ALA A 175 1.70 3.68 -14.71
CA ALA A 175 1.61 2.91 -15.93
C ALA A 175 2.07 3.73 -17.16
N GLU A 176 2.86 3.13 -18.04
CA GLU A 176 3.35 3.79 -19.26
C GLU A 176 2.25 4.09 -20.28
N ASP A 177 1.14 3.35 -20.23
CA ASP A 177 0.02 3.49 -21.13
C ASP A 177 -1.33 3.66 -20.39
N TYR A 178 -2.20 4.48 -20.99
CA TYR A 178 -3.50 4.83 -20.42
C TYR A 178 -4.47 3.65 -20.32
N ALA A 179 -4.35 2.65 -21.20
CA ALA A 179 -5.20 1.47 -21.15
C ALA A 179 -4.84 0.61 -19.93
N CYS A 180 -3.54 0.43 -19.66
CA CYS A 180 -3.02 -0.16 -18.44
C CYS A 180 -3.37 0.67 -17.20
N GLN A 181 -3.20 2.00 -17.20
CA GLN A 181 -3.59 2.86 -16.07
C GLN A 181 -5.05 2.64 -15.69
N THR A 182 -5.95 2.67 -16.67
CA THR A 182 -7.39 2.48 -16.47
C THR A 182 -7.72 1.06 -16.04
N ALA A 183 -7.06 0.06 -16.62
CA ALA A 183 -7.21 -1.34 -16.22
C ALA A 183 -6.74 -1.54 -14.77
N CYS A 184 -5.55 -1.05 -14.43
CA CYS A 184 -4.96 -1.12 -13.09
C CYS A 184 -5.89 -0.52 -12.04
N LYS A 185 -6.38 0.71 -12.28
CA LYS A 185 -7.34 1.36 -11.37
C LYS A 185 -8.56 0.46 -11.17
N ARG A 186 -9.15 -0.04 -12.25
CA ARG A 186 -10.32 -0.95 -12.20
C ARG A 186 -10.04 -2.25 -11.45
N ILE A 187 -8.88 -2.85 -11.66
CA ILE A 187 -8.46 -4.12 -11.05
C ILE A 187 -8.28 -3.95 -9.55
N LEU A 188 -7.54 -2.93 -9.11
CA LEU A 188 -7.40 -2.62 -7.70
C LEU A 188 -8.72 -2.32 -7.00
N MET A 189 -9.74 -1.86 -7.73
CA MET A 189 -11.05 -1.58 -7.12
C MET A 189 -12.03 -2.75 -7.17
N SER A 190 -11.75 -3.78 -7.98
CA SER A 190 -12.67 -4.90 -8.21
C SER A 190 -12.17 -6.20 -7.61
N MET A 191 -10.86 -6.41 -7.62
CA MET A 191 -10.23 -7.66 -7.23
C MET A 191 -9.85 -7.64 -5.77
N LYS A 192 -10.03 -8.80 -5.14
CA LYS A 192 -10.16 -8.91 -3.69
C LYS A 192 -8.89 -9.38 -3.03
N THR A 193 -8.00 -9.98 -3.80
CA THR A 193 -6.78 -10.62 -3.30
C THR A 193 -5.58 -10.21 -4.11
N GLU A 194 -4.40 -10.18 -3.47
CA GLU A 194 -3.14 -9.82 -4.13
C GLU A 194 -2.89 -10.68 -5.38
N LEU A 195 -3.26 -11.97 -5.36
CA LEU A 195 -3.06 -12.86 -6.48
C LEU A 195 -3.96 -12.50 -7.68
N GLU A 196 -5.25 -12.23 -7.44
CA GLU A 196 -6.17 -11.74 -8.47
C GLU A 196 -5.74 -10.38 -8.99
N ILE A 197 -5.33 -9.47 -8.11
CA ILE A 197 -4.82 -8.15 -8.49
C ILE A 197 -3.60 -8.30 -9.40
N VAL A 198 -2.64 -9.15 -9.02
CA VAL A 198 -1.42 -9.37 -9.82
C VAL A 198 -1.76 -9.99 -11.17
N ASP A 199 -2.56 -11.06 -11.21
CA ASP A 199 -2.96 -11.72 -12.46
C ASP A 199 -3.79 -10.79 -13.35
N GLY A 200 -4.72 -10.05 -12.75
CA GLY A 200 -5.52 -9.05 -13.44
C GLY A 200 -4.65 -7.93 -14.00
N LEU A 201 -3.64 -7.46 -13.26
CA LEU A 201 -2.70 -6.44 -13.73
C LEU A 201 -1.85 -6.97 -14.89
N ILE A 202 -1.39 -8.22 -14.82
CA ILE A 202 -0.64 -8.86 -15.91
C ILE A 202 -1.50 -8.94 -17.17
N GLU A 203 -2.76 -9.32 -17.05
CA GLU A 203 -3.69 -9.42 -18.18
C GLU A 203 -4.09 -8.03 -18.71
N GLY A 204 -4.41 -7.10 -17.82
CA GLY A 204 -4.94 -5.78 -18.12
C GLY A 204 -3.89 -4.80 -18.66
N CYS A 205 -2.65 -4.89 -18.18
CA CYS A 205 -1.52 -4.09 -18.64
C CYS A 205 -0.70 -4.79 -19.72
N LYS A 206 -0.90 -6.10 -19.95
CA LYS A 206 -0.12 -6.91 -20.88
C LYS A 206 1.40 -6.84 -20.65
N THR A 207 1.81 -6.50 -19.44
CA THR A 207 3.21 -6.43 -19.00
C THR A 207 3.44 -7.52 -17.95
N MET A 208 4.54 -8.26 -18.07
CA MET A 208 4.97 -9.14 -16.99
C MET A 208 5.47 -8.29 -15.81
N PRO A 209 5.35 -8.78 -14.55
CA PRO A 209 5.83 -8.08 -13.37
C PRO A 209 7.37 -8.06 -13.40
N LEU A 210 7.91 -7.06 -14.10
CA LEU A 210 9.33 -6.85 -14.24
C LEU A 210 9.77 -5.86 -13.15
N PRO A 211 10.85 -6.13 -12.40
CA PRO A 211 11.37 -5.22 -11.39
C PRO A 211 11.80 -3.84 -11.90
N GLN A 212 11.77 -3.60 -13.21
CA GLN A 212 12.12 -2.34 -13.87
C GLN A 212 10.88 -1.54 -14.30
N ASP A 213 9.68 -2.12 -14.23
CA ASP A 213 8.44 -1.46 -14.62
C ASP A 213 7.99 -0.51 -13.47
N PRO A 214 7.75 0.79 -13.75
CA PRO A 214 7.47 1.79 -12.72
C PRO A 214 6.19 1.51 -11.91
N LEU A 215 5.19 0.88 -12.53
CA LEU A 215 3.96 0.44 -11.86
C LEU A 215 4.27 -0.72 -10.92
N TRP A 216 4.98 -1.74 -11.39
CA TRP A 216 5.30 -2.91 -10.56
C TRP A 216 6.28 -2.58 -9.43
N GLN A 217 7.26 -1.70 -9.66
CA GLN A 217 8.13 -1.17 -8.61
C GLN A 217 7.33 -0.49 -7.50
N CYS A 218 6.31 0.29 -7.85
CA CYS A 218 5.42 0.94 -6.87
C CYS A 218 4.70 -0.08 -6.00
N PHE A 219 4.11 -1.11 -6.60
CA PHE A 219 3.41 -2.15 -5.85
C PHE A 219 4.36 -2.90 -4.91
N LEU A 220 5.56 -3.25 -5.40
CA LEU A 220 6.59 -3.98 -4.66
C LEU A 220 7.22 -3.16 -3.52
N GLU A 221 7.30 -1.84 -3.64
CA GLU A 221 7.78 -0.97 -2.57
C GLU A 221 6.69 -0.64 -1.57
N SER A 222 5.46 -0.45 -2.05
CA SER A 222 4.31 -0.36 -1.17
C SER A 222 4.34 -1.57 -0.25
N SER A 223 4.48 -2.81 -0.74
CA SER A 223 4.42 -4.05 0.05
C SER A 223 5.53 -4.20 1.10
N ARG A 224 6.58 -3.38 1.05
CA ARG A 224 7.68 -3.38 2.03
C ARG A 224 7.38 -2.58 3.30
N SER A 225 6.32 -1.77 3.35
CA SER A 225 5.89 -1.05 4.57
C SER A 225 5.16 -1.94 5.61
N VAL A 226 5.52 -3.23 5.72
CA VAL A 226 4.98 -4.12 6.76
C VAL A 226 5.61 -3.76 8.10
N HIS A 227 4.85 -3.05 8.94
CA HIS A 227 5.18 -2.87 10.34
C HIS A 227 4.98 -4.19 11.11
N PRO A 228 6.00 -4.67 11.85
CA PRO A 228 5.89 -5.84 12.70
C PRO A 228 5.21 -5.46 14.02
N GLY A 229 3.96 -5.89 14.23
CA GLY A 229 3.29 -5.69 15.51
C GLY A 229 1.82 -6.08 15.50
N VAL A 230 1.51 -7.38 15.51
CA VAL A 230 0.15 -7.87 15.76
C VAL A 230 -0.12 -7.75 17.26
N THR A 231 -0.97 -6.80 17.65
CA THR A 231 -1.59 -6.80 18.98
C THR A 231 -2.68 -7.87 19.02
N VAL A 232 -2.69 -8.61 20.13
CA VAL A 232 -3.69 -9.62 20.46
C VAL A 232 -5.01 -8.90 20.76
N HIS A 233 -6.07 -9.26 20.03
CA HIS A 233 -7.45 -8.74 20.04
C HIS A 233 -7.77 -7.62 19.02
N PRO A 234 -8.39 -7.96 17.87
CA PRO A 234 -9.11 -7.01 17.04
C PRO A 234 -10.55 -6.82 17.56
N PRO A 235 -11.03 -5.59 17.78
CA PRO A 235 -12.45 -5.28 17.80
C PRO A 235 -13.10 -5.59 16.43
N PRO A 236 -14.44 -5.72 16.34
CA PRO A 236 -15.13 -6.10 15.11
C PRO A 236 -14.83 -5.11 13.98
N SER A 237 -14.24 -5.65 12.90
CA SER A 237 -13.75 -4.82 11.82
C SER A 237 -14.86 -4.11 11.07
N THR A 238 -14.91 -2.78 11.19
CA THR A 238 -15.82 -1.93 10.41
C THR A 238 -15.17 -1.45 9.12
N GLY A 239 -13.82 -1.50 9.02
CA GLY A 239 -13.02 -1.02 7.89
C GLY A 239 -13.32 0.43 7.45
N LEU A 240 -13.72 1.25 8.42
CA LEU A 240 -13.90 2.69 8.26
C LEU A 240 -12.53 3.39 8.23
N ASP A 241 -12.32 4.26 7.24
CA ASP A 241 -11.21 5.23 7.24
C ASP A 241 -11.72 6.56 7.80
N GLY A 242 -11.62 6.73 9.12
CA GLY A 242 -12.15 7.90 9.81
C GLY A 242 -11.51 9.22 9.39
N ALA A 243 -10.23 9.20 8.99
CA ALA A 243 -9.54 10.39 8.48
C ALA A 243 -10.07 10.79 7.09
N LYS A 244 -10.20 9.85 6.16
CA LYS A 244 -10.76 10.13 4.82
C LYS A 244 -12.24 10.52 4.90
N LEU A 245 -13.02 9.90 5.79
CA LEU A 245 -14.41 10.29 6.05
C LEU A 245 -14.55 11.69 6.64
N HIS A 246 -13.61 12.10 7.51
CA HIS A 246 -13.55 13.49 7.97
C HIS A 246 -13.36 14.44 6.78
N CYS A 247 -12.48 14.10 5.84
CA CYS A 247 -12.29 14.89 4.63
C CYS A 247 -13.54 14.96 3.74
N CYS A 248 -14.34 13.90 3.64
CA CYS A 248 -15.59 13.93 2.88
C CYS A 248 -16.56 15.02 3.36
N SER A 249 -16.56 15.32 4.67
CA SER A 249 -17.42 16.39 5.21
C SER A 249 -17.06 17.78 4.67
N LYS A 250 -15.84 17.98 4.17
CA LYS A 250 -15.34 19.21 3.55
C LYS A 250 -15.80 19.40 2.09
N ALA A 251 -16.56 18.45 1.54
CA ALA A 251 -17.12 18.58 0.20
C ALA A 251 -18.03 19.81 0.12
N ASN A 252 -17.98 20.51 -1.01
CA ASN A 252 -18.82 21.67 -1.24
C ASN A 252 -20.19 21.24 -1.79
N SER A 253 -20.23 20.30 -2.75
CA SER A 253 -21.48 19.72 -3.25
C SER A 253 -21.95 18.55 -2.38
N SER A 254 -23.28 18.37 -2.29
CA SER A 254 -23.87 17.19 -1.65
C SER A 254 -23.52 15.90 -2.40
N THR A 255 -23.51 15.95 -3.74
CA THR A 255 -23.16 14.79 -4.59
C THR A 255 -21.78 14.25 -4.27
N CYS A 256 -20.76 15.10 -4.22
CA CYS A 256 -19.40 14.65 -3.93
C CYS A 256 -19.21 14.23 -2.48
N ARG A 257 -19.93 14.85 -1.55
CA ARG A 257 -19.99 14.43 -0.14
C ARG A 257 -20.49 12.99 -0.03
N GLU A 258 -21.61 12.68 -0.66
CA GLU A 258 -22.24 11.36 -0.63
C GLU A 258 -21.37 10.29 -1.30
N LEU A 259 -20.82 10.59 -2.49
CA LEU A 259 -19.92 9.67 -3.19
C LEU A 259 -18.64 9.39 -2.38
N CYS A 260 -18.05 10.42 -1.78
CA CYS A 260 -16.88 10.28 -0.91
C CYS A 260 -17.18 9.45 0.35
N THR A 261 -18.26 9.78 1.07
CA THR A 261 -18.66 9.05 2.27
C THR A 261 -18.94 7.59 1.94
N LYS A 262 -19.65 7.32 0.84
CA LYS A 262 -19.89 5.95 0.38
C LYS A 262 -18.60 5.20 0.08
N LEU A 263 -17.60 5.87 -0.51
CA LEU A 263 -16.30 5.27 -0.83
C LEU A 263 -15.55 4.78 0.41
N TYR A 264 -15.60 5.53 1.52
CA TYR A 264 -14.80 5.25 2.73
C TYR A 264 -15.60 4.72 3.94
N SER A 265 -16.93 4.60 3.82
CA SER A 265 -17.82 4.09 4.87
C SER A 265 -17.86 2.56 4.96
N THR A 266 -17.44 1.87 3.91
CA THR A 266 -17.36 0.42 3.85
C THR A 266 -15.91 0.00 3.66
N SER A 267 -15.51 -1.09 4.30
CA SER A 267 -14.18 -1.71 4.19
C SER A 267 -13.71 -1.96 2.75
N TRP A 268 -14.64 -1.97 1.79
CA TRP A 268 -14.43 -2.23 0.37
C TRP A 268 -15.22 -1.17 -0.42
N GLY A 269 -14.56 -0.09 -0.84
CA GLY A 269 -15.20 0.89 -1.73
C GLY A 269 -15.74 0.17 -2.97
N ASN A 270 -17.03 0.32 -3.26
CA ASN A 270 -17.61 -0.25 -4.48
C ASN A 270 -16.93 0.41 -5.70
N SER A 271 -16.37 -0.40 -6.63
CA SER A 271 -15.70 0.07 -7.85
C SER A 271 -16.52 1.08 -8.65
N GLN A 272 -17.85 0.95 -8.61
CA GLN A 272 -18.78 1.90 -9.22
C GLN A 272 -18.78 3.26 -8.50
N SER A 273 -18.70 3.29 -7.17
CA SER A 273 -18.71 4.53 -6.38
C SER A 273 -17.43 5.34 -6.55
N TRP A 274 -16.28 4.67 -6.76
CA TRP A 274 -15.05 5.38 -7.12
C TRP A 274 -15.09 5.93 -8.55
N GLN A 275 -15.57 5.17 -9.55
CA GLN A 275 -15.68 5.68 -10.92
C GLN A 275 -16.59 6.92 -10.99
N GLU A 276 -17.67 6.92 -10.21
CA GLU A 276 -18.54 8.08 -10.06
C GLU A 276 -17.80 9.24 -9.37
N PHE A 277 -17.02 8.97 -8.32
CA PHE A 277 -16.22 9.98 -7.61
C PHE A 277 -15.10 10.58 -8.49
N ASP A 278 -14.30 9.76 -9.16
CA ASP A 278 -13.24 10.18 -10.09
C ASP A 278 -13.82 11.06 -11.20
N ARG A 279 -14.93 10.62 -11.81
CA ARG A 279 -15.59 11.37 -12.88
C ARG A 279 -16.18 12.71 -12.44
N PHE A 280 -16.85 12.76 -11.29
CA PHE A 280 -17.64 13.94 -10.89
C PHE A 280 -16.95 14.87 -9.90
N CYS A 281 -15.97 14.36 -9.13
CA CYS A 281 -15.43 15.03 -7.96
C CYS A 281 -13.94 15.27 -8.07
N GLU A 282 -13.14 14.27 -8.49
CA GLU A 282 -11.66 14.35 -8.46
C GLU A 282 -11.10 15.55 -9.24
N TYR A 283 -11.73 15.91 -10.36
CA TYR A 283 -11.30 17.01 -11.22
C TYR A 283 -12.19 18.26 -11.10
N ASN A 284 -13.18 18.25 -10.21
CA ASN A 284 -14.11 19.36 -10.07
C ASN A 284 -13.48 20.50 -9.26
N ALA A 285 -13.32 21.68 -9.88
CA ALA A 285 -12.71 22.87 -9.26
C ALA A 285 -13.44 23.38 -8.00
N VAL A 286 -14.69 23.00 -7.77
CA VAL A 286 -15.46 23.44 -6.60
C VAL A 286 -15.15 22.60 -5.35
N GLU A 287 -14.65 21.38 -5.52
CA GLU A 287 -14.41 20.42 -4.42
C GLU A 287 -13.01 20.55 -3.76
N VAL A 288 -12.40 21.73 -3.85
CA VAL A 288 -11.01 22.00 -3.38
C VAL A 288 -10.77 21.51 -1.95
N SER A 289 -11.65 21.87 -1.01
CA SER A 289 -11.40 21.61 0.41
C SER A 289 -11.39 20.12 0.74
N MET A 290 -12.30 19.33 0.14
CA MET A 290 -12.33 17.88 0.31
C MET A 290 -11.11 17.21 -0.31
N LEU A 291 -10.82 17.50 -1.57
CA LEU A 291 -9.73 16.84 -2.30
C LEU A 291 -8.37 17.13 -1.67
N THR A 292 -8.15 18.36 -1.20
CA THR A 292 -6.92 18.74 -0.50
C THR A 292 -6.76 17.95 0.79
N CYS A 293 -7.82 17.86 1.60
CA CYS A 293 -7.81 17.07 2.83
C CYS A 293 -7.54 15.58 2.53
N LEU A 294 -8.19 15.01 1.50
CA LEU A 294 -7.95 13.62 1.11
C LEU A 294 -6.50 13.39 0.66
N ALA A 295 -5.91 14.35 -0.07
CA ALA A 295 -4.51 14.30 -0.46
C ALA A 295 -3.57 14.38 0.76
N ASP A 296 -3.87 15.23 1.75
CA ASP A 296 -3.08 15.36 2.98
C ASP A 296 -3.12 14.11 3.86
N VAL A 297 -4.28 13.46 3.95
CA VAL A 297 -4.43 12.20 4.69
C VAL A 297 -3.72 11.05 3.98
N ARG A 298 -3.72 11.04 2.64
CA ARG A 298 -3.07 10.00 1.82
C ARG A 298 -1.55 10.14 1.76
N GLU A 299 -1.09 11.32 1.40
CA GLU A 299 0.32 11.65 1.18
C GLU A 299 0.65 12.96 1.93
N PRO A 300 0.95 12.88 3.24
CA PRO A 300 1.21 14.05 4.05
C PRO A 300 2.46 14.79 3.55
N CYS A 301 2.40 16.11 3.61
CA CYS A 301 3.52 16.98 3.29
C CYS A 301 4.73 16.74 4.19
N GLN A 302 5.90 16.57 3.59
CA GLN A 302 7.18 16.40 4.26
C GLN A 302 8.13 17.56 3.93
N LEU A 303 9.01 17.90 4.88
CA LEU A 303 9.99 18.97 4.70
C LEU A 303 11.14 18.52 3.80
N GLY A 304 11.34 19.27 2.71
CA GLY A 304 12.52 19.21 1.85
C GLY A 304 12.74 17.91 1.08
N CYS A 305 13.30 18.02 -0.13
CA CYS A 305 13.86 16.88 -0.84
C CYS A 305 15.38 16.82 -0.71
N ARG A 306 15.93 15.60 -0.73
CA ARG A 306 17.37 15.32 -0.74
C ARG A 306 17.66 14.18 -1.71
N ASN A 307 18.84 14.22 -2.32
CA ASN A 307 19.38 13.15 -3.17
C ASN A 307 18.55 12.82 -4.42
N LEU A 308 17.73 13.75 -4.93
CA LEU A 308 17.11 13.61 -6.23
C LEU A 308 18.17 13.81 -7.32
N THR A 309 18.21 12.91 -8.30
CA THR A 309 19.20 12.86 -9.38
C THR A 309 18.71 13.52 -10.65
N TYR A 310 17.40 13.47 -10.93
CA TYR A 310 16.78 14.07 -12.11
C TYR A 310 16.20 15.45 -11.79
N CYS A 311 15.33 15.54 -10.78
CA CYS A 311 14.66 16.72 -10.28
C CYS A 311 15.53 17.51 -9.29
N THR A 312 16.78 17.77 -9.68
CA THR A 312 17.83 18.34 -8.82
C THR A 312 17.46 19.70 -8.24
N ASN A 313 16.66 20.52 -8.95
CA ASN A 313 16.26 21.85 -8.50
C ASN A 313 15.31 21.82 -7.28
N PHE A 314 14.74 20.66 -6.95
CA PHE A 314 13.89 20.44 -5.78
C PHE A 314 14.71 20.05 -4.54
N ASN A 315 15.98 19.66 -4.71
CA ASN A 315 16.87 19.40 -3.60
C ASN A 315 17.17 20.70 -2.84
N ASN A 316 17.58 20.53 -1.57
CA ASN A 316 18.15 21.59 -0.75
C ASN A 316 17.19 22.77 -0.50
N ARG A 317 15.91 22.47 -0.37
CA ARG A 317 14.83 23.41 -0.01
C ARG A 317 14.25 23.05 1.35
N PRO A 318 14.99 23.31 2.46
CA PRO A 318 14.67 22.77 3.78
C PRO A 318 13.38 23.32 4.42
N THR A 319 12.92 24.49 3.98
CA THR A 319 11.72 25.17 4.51
C THR A 319 10.47 24.90 3.65
N GLU A 320 10.64 24.31 2.47
CA GLU A 320 9.55 23.97 1.57
C GLU A 320 9.02 22.56 1.88
N LEU A 321 7.76 22.34 1.55
CA LEU A 321 7.06 21.08 1.79
C LEU A 321 6.77 20.37 0.47
N PHE A 322 6.89 19.06 0.46
CA PHE A 322 6.69 18.20 -0.70
C PHE A 322 5.99 16.90 -0.27
N ARG A 323 5.16 16.33 -1.13
CA ARG A 323 4.45 15.07 -0.82
C ARG A 323 5.26 13.83 -1.20
N SER A 324 6.16 13.92 -2.17
CA SER A 324 6.85 12.72 -2.70
C SER A 324 8.32 12.98 -3.03
N CYS A 325 9.13 13.22 -1.99
CA CYS A 325 10.60 13.31 -2.11
C CYS A 325 11.26 11.92 -2.07
N ASN A 326 11.15 11.14 -3.14
CA ASN A 326 11.79 9.83 -3.23
C ASN A 326 12.34 9.57 -4.64
N THR A 327 13.25 8.59 -4.73
CA THR A 327 13.89 8.18 -6.00
C THR A 327 12.88 7.77 -7.06
N GLN A 328 11.71 7.27 -6.65
CA GLN A 328 10.69 6.82 -7.59
C GLN A 328 9.96 7.97 -8.26
N SER A 329 9.56 9.01 -7.53
CA SER A 329 9.01 10.24 -8.11
C SER A 329 10.04 10.94 -8.98
N ASP A 330 11.32 10.89 -8.60
CA ASP A 330 12.43 11.39 -9.42
C ASP A 330 12.49 10.68 -10.79
N GLN A 331 12.39 9.35 -10.78
CA GLN A 331 12.36 8.54 -11.98
C GLN A 331 11.05 8.71 -12.77
N GLY A 332 9.93 8.87 -12.09
CA GLY A 332 8.62 9.15 -12.69
C GLY A 332 8.66 10.40 -13.56
N ALA A 333 9.28 11.48 -13.06
CA ALA A 333 9.43 12.72 -13.81
C ALA A 333 10.28 12.53 -15.08
N MET A 334 11.32 11.69 -15.01
CA MET A 334 12.12 11.34 -16.18
C MET A 334 11.30 10.55 -17.22
N ASN A 335 10.43 9.65 -16.75
CA ASN A 335 9.58 8.83 -17.62
C ASN A 335 8.49 9.67 -18.29
N ASP A 336 7.88 10.62 -17.56
CA ASP A 336 6.92 11.58 -18.11
C ASP A 336 7.54 12.39 -19.24
N MET A 337 8.76 12.92 -19.04
CA MET A 337 9.50 13.63 -20.07
C MET A 337 9.71 12.76 -21.33
N LYS A 338 10.14 11.51 -21.18
CA LYS A 338 10.28 10.57 -22.31
C LYS A 338 8.96 10.29 -23.01
N LEU A 339 7.85 10.23 -22.27
CA LEU A 339 6.53 9.99 -22.84
C LEU A 339 6.07 11.20 -23.67
N TRP A 340 6.27 12.41 -23.15
CA TRP A 340 5.85 13.66 -23.79
C TRP A 340 6.68 14.00 -25.04
N GLU A 341 7.88 13.43 -25.20
CA GLU A 341 8.64 13.46 -26.46
C GLU A 341 7.86 12.90 -27.66
N LYS A 342 6.82 12.08 -27.42
CA LYS A 342 5.91 11.59 -28.48
C LYS A 342 4.99 12.68 -29.05
N GLY A 343 5.01 13.89 -28.49
CA GLY A 343 4.27 15.06 -28.99
C GLY A 343 2.84 15.18 -28.50
N SER A 344 2.45 14.44 -27.45
CA SER A 344 1.13 14.59 -26.83
C SER A 344 1.14 14.25 -25.35
N ILE A 345 0.55 15.10 -24.53
CA ILE A 345 0.32 14.88 -23.11
C ILE A 345 -1.12 14.41 -22.93
N LYS A 346 -1.30 13.18 -22.45
CA LYS A 346 -2.62 12.57 -22.28
C LYS A 346 -3.12 12.80 -20.85
N MET A 347 -4.23 13.50 -20.71
CA MET A 347 -4.99 13.65 -19.47
C MET A 347 -6.32 12.88 -19.60
N PRO A 348 -6.99 12.51 -18.48
CA PRO A 348 -8.23 11.71 -18.51
C PRO A 348 -9.34 12.24 -19.42
N PHE A 349 -9.45 13.57 -19.58
CA PHE A 349 -10.50 14.22 -20.35
C PHE A 349 -9.99 15.09 -21.51
N ILE A 350 -8.68 15.23 -21.67
CA ILE A 350 -8.09 16.08 -22.71
C ILE A 350 -6.74 15.55 -23.17
N ASN A 351 -6.52 15.55 -24.48
CA ASN A 351 -5.20 15.32 -25.04
C ASN A 351 -4.60 16.68 -25.42
N ILE A 352 -3.37 16.95 -25.00
CA ILE A 352 -2.69 18.23 -25.21
C ILE A 352 -1.51 17.99 -26.16
N PRO A 353 -1.66 18.26 -27.46
CA PRO A 353 -0.57 18.17 -28.42
C PRO A 353 0.50 19.21 -28.13
N VAL A 354 1.76 18.79 -28.14
CA VAL A 354 2.91 19.67 -27.88
C VAL A 354 3.93 19.55 -29.00
N LEU A 355 4.65 20.64 -29.24
CA LEU A 355 5.83 20.64 -30.09
C LEU A 355 6.95 19.80 -29.46
N ASP A 356 8.05 19.61 -30.18
CA ASP A 356 9.22 18.88 -29.69
C ASP A 356 9.78 19.53 -28.41
N ILE A 357 9.47 18.94 -27.26
CA ILE A 357 9.80 19.47 -25.93
C ILE A 357 11.31 19.48 -25.66
N LYS A 358 12.13 18.73 -26.41
CA LYS A 358 13.60 18.81 -26.33
C LYS A 358 14.14 20.12 -26.86
N LYS A 359 13.40 20.75 -27.78
CA LYS A 359 13.79 22.01 -28.43
C LYS A 359 13.03 23.19 -27.84
N CYS A 360 11.75 23.00 -27.55
CA CYS A 360 10.89 24.07 -27.06
C CYS A 360 10.79 24.03 -25.53
N GLN A 361 11.57 24.89 -24.86
CA GLN A 361 11.55 25.08 -23.41
C GLN A 361 11.82 23.79 -22.58
N PRO A 362 12.92 23.06 -22.83
CA PRO A 362 13.19 21.78 -22.18
C PRO A 362 13.25 21.85 -20.64
N GLU A 363 13.84 22.92 -20.10
CA GLU A 363 13.93 23.11 -18.64
C GLU A 363 12.56 23.38 -18.00
N MET A 364 11.66 24.09 -18.70
CA MET A 364 10.29 24.31 -18.23
C MET A 364 9.50 23.00 -18.21
N TRP A 365 9.58 22.20 -19.26
CA TRP A 365 8.93 20.88 -19.28
C TRP A 365 9.47 19.95 -18.21
N LYS A 366 10.78 19.98 -17.96
CA LYS A 366 11.40 19.25 -16.84
C LYS A 366 10.84 19.70 -15.49
N ALA A 367 10.72 21.02 -15.27
CA ALA A 367 10.15 21.56 -14.04
C ALA A 367 8.67 21.18 -13.87
N ILE A 368 7.89 21.12 -14.96
CA ILE A 368 6.50 20.63 -14.96
C ILE A 368 6.46 19.15 -14.53
N ALA A 369 7.23 18.28 -15.18
CA ALA A 369 7.29 16.85 -14.84
C ALA A 369 7.67 16.63 -13.37
N CYS A 370 8.71 17.32 -12.91
CA CYS A 370 9.14 17.25 -11.52
C CYS A 370 8.08 17.78 -10.54
N SER A 371 7.40 18.89 -10.85
CA SER A 371 6.35 19.44 -9.99
C SER A 371 5.17 18.48 -9.83
N LEU A 372 4.78 17.80 -10.91
CA LEU A 372 3.70 16.82 -10.90
C LEU A 372 4.05 15.55 -10.10
N GLN A 373 5.32 15.13 -10.11
CA GLN A 373 5.77 13.88 -9.48
C GLN A 373 6.29 14.05 -8.06
N ILE A 374 7.09 15.09 -7.79
CA ILE A 374 7.63 15.43 -6.46
C ILE A 374 6.56 16.07 -5.58
N LYS A 375 5.62 16.75 -6.23
CA LYS A 375 4.44 17.33 -5.62
C LYS A 375 4.73 18.33 -4.50
N PRO A 376 5.26 19.53 -4.80
CA PRO A 376 5.31 20.62 -3.84
C PRO A 376 3.94 20.84 -3.22
N CYS A 377 3.91 21.17 -1.94
CA CYS A 377 2.64 21.38 -1.27
C CYS A 377 2.68 22.60 -0.37
N HIS A 378 1.56 23.31 -0.37
CA HIS A 378 1.30 24.38 0.58
C HIS A 378 0.18 23.96 1.52
N SER A 379 0.24 24.48 2.74
CA SER A 379 -0.78 24.24 3.78
C SER A 379 -2.21 24.68 3.40
N LYS A 380 -2.37 25.45 2.32
CA LYS A 380 -3.64 26.01 1.85
C LYS A 380 -4.00 25.63 0.42
N SER A 381 -3.04 25.17 -0.39
CA SER A 381 -3.27 24.91 -1.80
C SER A 381 -3.78 23.49 -2.02
N ARG A 382 -4.50 23.29 -3.12
CA ARG A 382 -4.71 21.95 -3.68
C ARG A 382 -3.37 21.21 -3.77
N GLY A 383 -3.45 19.88 -3.93
CA GLY A 383 -2.34 19.10 -4.48
C GLY A 383 -1.76 19.76 -5.74
N SER A 384 -0.62 19.26 -6.20
CA SER A 384 0.37 19.99 -7.01
C SER A 384 -0.12 20.56 -8.34
N ILE A 385 -0.83 21.67 -8.29
CA ILE A 385 -1.38 22.37 -9.45
C ILE A 385 -0.47 23.52 -9.80
N ILE A 386 0.02 23.49 -11.03
CA ILE A 386 0.83 24.56 -11.62
C ILE A 386 -0.04 25.80 -11.83
N CYS A 387 0.50 26.99 -11.59
CA CYS A 387 -0.24 28.23 -11.82
C CYS A 387 -0.74 28.35 -13.27
N LYS A 388 -1.95 28.89 -13.44
CA LYS A 388 -2.62 29.08 -14.75
C LYS A 388 -1.75 29.95 -15.66
N SER A 389 -1.11 30.99 -15.11
CA SER A 389 -0.17 31.85 -15.85
C SER A 389 0.93 31.05 -16.54
N ASP A 390 1.57 30.15 -15.80
CA ASP A 390 2.69 29.35 -16.26
C ASP A 390 2.24 28.29 -17.28
N CYS A 391 1.08 27.67 -17.02
CA CYS A 391 0.43 26.76 -17.96
C CYS A 391 0.14 27.46 -19.30
N VAL A 392 -0.47 28.65 -19.25
CA VAL A 392 -0.83 29.39 -20.47
C VAL A 392 0.42 29.82 -21.21
N GLU A 393 1.46 30.26 -20.50
CA GLU A 393 2.73 30.66 -21.13
C GLU A 393 3.38 29.49 -21.88
N ILE A 394 3.50 28.31 -21.25
CA ILE A 394 4.15 27.16 -21.88
C ILE A 394 3.35 26.63 -23.07
N LEU A 395 2.02 26.56 -22.96
CA LEU A 395 1.17 26.11 -24.07
C LEU A 395 1.11 27.13 -25.21
N LYS A 396 1.21 28.43 -24.94
CA LYS A 396 1.37 29.44 -26.00
C LYS A 396 2.66 29.25 -26.79
N LYS A 397 3.77 29.00 -26.10
CA LYS A 397 5.10 28.87 -26.73
C LYS A 397 5.32 27.50 -27.38
N CYS A 398 4.88 26.43 -26.74
CA CYS A 398 5.26 25.06 -27.07
C CYS A 398 4.08 24.11 -27.31
N GLY A 399 2.83 24.58 -27.24
CA GLY A 399 1.68 23.82 -27.69
C GLY A 399 1.61 23.73 -29.21
N ASP A 400 1.22 22.58 -29.75
CA ASP A 400 0.95 22.43 -31.19
C ASP A 400 -0.47 22.91 -31.50
N HIS A 401 -0.62 24.24 -31.59
CA HIS A 401 -1.91 24.93 -31.79
C HIS A 401 -2.70 24.42 -33.00
N ASN A 402 -2.01 23.92 -34.03
CA ASN A 402 -2.66 23.37 -35.23
C ASN A 402 -3.36 22.04 -34.97
N LYS A 403 -2.96 21.33 -33.91
CA LYS A 403 -3.54 20.03 -33.52
C LYS A 403 -4.44 20.12 -32.30
N PHE A 404 -4.61 21.31 -31.71
CA PHE A 404 -5.51 21.48 -30.59
C PHE A 404 -6.92 21.03 -30.96
N PRO A 405 -7.65 20.37 -30.04
CA PRO A 405 -9.04 19.98 -30.29
C PRO A 405 -9.89 21.21 -30.65
N GLU A 406 -10.89 21.05 -31.52
CA GLU A 406 -11.74 22.16 -31.96
C GLU A 406 -12.36 22.89 -30.76
N GLY A 407 -12.25 24.22 -30.73
CA GLY A 407 -12.76 25.05 -29.63
C GLY A 407 -11.83 25.16 -28.41
N HIS A 408 -10.67 24.50 -28.41
CA HIS A 408 -9.67 24.62 -27.35
C HIS A 408 -8.55 25.60 -27.71
N SER A 409 -8.22 26.47 -26.76
CA SER A 409 -7.07 27.39 -26.76
C SER A 409 -6.15 27.06 -25.60
N ALA A 410 -4.94 27.61 -25.58
CA ALA A 410 -4.05 27.49 -24.41
C ALA A 410 -4.77 27.93 -23.12
N GLU A 411 -5.54 29.02 -23.18
CA GLU A 411 -6.33 29.55 -22.07
C GLU A 411 -7.40 28.57 -21.59
N SER A 412 -8.20 28.00 -22.50
CA SER A 412 -9.28 27.10 -22.09
C SER A 412 -8.78 25.74 -21.62
N ILE A 413 -7.64 25.26 -22.14
CA ILE A 413 -6.97 24.06 -21.62
C ILE A 413 -6.47 24.34 -20.19
N CYS A 414 -5.77 25.45 -19.97
CA CYS A 414 -5.23 25.77 -18.66
C CYS A 414 -6.30 26.16 -17.63
N GLU A 415 -7.46 26.64 -18.06
CA GLU A 415 -8.62 26.85 -17.17
C GLU A 415 -9.17 25.54 -16.61
N LEU A 416 -9.09 24.44 -17.37
CA LEU A 416 -9.45 23.11 -16.91
C LEU A 416 -8.41 22.55 -15.91
N LEU A 417 -7.13 22.83 -16.14
CA LEU A 417 -6.03 22.29 -15.34
C LEU A 417 -5.73 23.11 -14.07
N SER A 418 -5.93 24.43 -14.14
CA SER A 418 -5.48 25.41 -13.17
C SER A 418 -6.54 26.51 -13.00
N PRO A 419 -7.52 26.35 -12.09
CA PRO A 419 -8.69 27.22 -12.05
C PRO A 419 -8.44 28.66 -11.55
N THR A 420 -7.37 28.94 -10.79
CA THR A 420 -7.07 30.30 -10.28
C THR A 420 -5.57 30.56 -10.04
N ASP A 421 -5.07 31.72 -10.45
CA ASP A 421 -3.73 32.25 -10.13
C ASP A 421 -3.76 33.02 -8.79
N ASP A 422 -3.87 32.29 -7.69
CA ASP A 422 -3.59 32.81 -6.36
C ASP A 422 -2.40 32.04 -5.80
N LEU A 423 -1.36 32.75 -5.35
CA LEU A 423 -0.14 32.15 -4.80
C LEU A 423 -0.42 31.25 -3.59
N GLU A 424 -1.56 31.43 -2.90
CA GLU A 424 -1.99 30.50 -1.85
C GLU A 424 -2.56 29.18 -2.39
N ASN A 425 -2.82 29.07 -3.70
CA ASN A 425 -3.59 28.00 -4.34
C ASN A 425 -2.89 27.28 -5.50
N CYS A 426 -1.72 27.75 -5.98
CA CYS A 426 -0.97 27.13 -7.07
C CYS A 426 0.56 27.16 -6.87
N ILE A 427 1.28 26.34 -7.63
CA ILE A 427 2.73 26.22 -7.62
C ILE A 427 3.32 27.05 -8.78
N PRO A 428 4.12 28.09 -8.49
CA PRO A 428 4.82 28.84 -9.53
C PRO A 428 6.07 28.07 -9.99
N LEU A 429 6.22 27.88 -11.31
CA LEU A 429 7.30 27.07 -11.87
C LEU A 429 8.66 27.76 -11.83
N ASP A 430 8.68 29.09 -11.86
CA ASP A 430 9.90 29.91 -11.82
C ASP A 430 10.83 29.53 -10.65
N THR A 431 10.22 29.19 -9.52
CA THR A 431 10.85 28.78 -8.28
C THR A 431 11.69 27.52 -8.47
N TYR A 432 11.28 26.62 -9.37
CA TYR A 432 11.91 25.32 -9.62
C TYR A 432 12.69 25.24 -10.94
N LEU A 433 12.74 26.33 -11.73
CA LEU A 433 13.60 26.45 -12.90
C LEU A 433 15.07 26.62 -12.54
N SER A 434 15.36 27.07 -11.32
CA SER A 434 16.71 27.26 -10.81
C SER A 434 16.97 26.42 -9.56
N PRO A 435 18.23 26.02 -9.31
CA PRO A 435 18.62 25.39 -8.05
C PRO A 435 18.29 26.28 -6.85
N SER A 436 18.09 25.66 -5.69
CA SER A 436 17.89 26.38 -4.42
C SER A 436 19.01 27.41 -4.16
N SER A 437 18.63 28.62 -3.78
CA SER A 437 19.57 29.69 -3.41
C SER A 437 20.39 29.37 -2.17
N LEU A 438 19.96 28.40 -1.36
CA LEU A 438 20.63 27.95 -0.14
C LEU A 438 21.81 26.99 -0.40
N GLY A 439 22.05 26.58 -1.65
CA GLY A 439 23.23 25.78 -2.02
C GLY A 439 23.42 24.51 -1.15
N ASN A 440 24.65 24.26 -0.69
CA ASN A 440 25.00 23.16 0.23
C ASN A 440 24.88 23.53 1.72
N ILE A 441 24.29 24.68 2.08
CA ILE A 441 24.17 25.16 3.48
C ILE A 441 23.13 24.33 4.29
N VAL A 442 22.68 23.20 3.74
CA VAL A 442 21.59 22.35 4.26
C VAL A 442 22.07 21.36 5.34
N GLU A 443 23.39 21.25 5.58
CA GLU A 443 23.93 20.41 6.67
C GLU A 443 23.42 20.85 8.06
N ASP A 444 23.03 22.12 8.22
CA ASP A 444 22.53 22.67 9.50
C ASP A 444 21.03 22.42 9.75
N VAL A 445 20.26 22.01 8.73
CA VAL A 445 18.83 21.73 8.91
C VAL A 445 18.63 20.25 9.18
N THR A 446 18.29 19.91 10.42
CA THR A 446 17.93 18.56 10.82
C THR A 446 16.42 18.33 10.61
N HIS A 447 16.05 17.12 10.15
CA HIS A 447 14.66 16.67 10.08
C HIS A 447 14.49 15.46 11.01
N PRO A 448 14.33 15.67 12.33
CA PRO A 448 14.38 14.59 13.33
C PRO A 448 13.32 13.50 13.15
N CYS A 449 12.23 13.81 12.44
CA CYS A 449 11.11 12.92 12.18
C CYS A 449 11.03 12.45 10.72
N ASN A 450 12.04 12.70 9.88
CA ASN A 450 12.07 12.23 8.50
C ASN A 450 13.46 11.65 8.14
N PRO A 451 13.61 10.33 8.01
CA PRO A 451 12.57 9.29 8.14
C PRO A 451 12.04 9.17 9.57
N ASN A 452 10.78 8.73 9.74
CA ASN A 452 10.13 8.64 11.05
C ASN A 452 10.86 7.59 11.94
N PRO A 453 11.46 8.00 13.07
CA PRO A 453 12.17 7.09 13.97
C PRO A 453 11.25 6.34 14.96
N CYS A 454 9.97 6.69 15.02
CA CYS A 454 9.03 6.15 16.02
C CYS A 454 8.31 4.89 15.54
N ALA A 455 7.77 4.11 16.50
CA ALA A 455 6.98 2.92 16.21
C ALA A 455 5.63 3.28 15.54
N ALA A 456 5.00 2.29 14.89
CA ALA A 456 3.78 2.49 14.09
C ALA A 456 2.56 3.02 14.86
N ASN A 457 2.57 2.98 16.20
CA ASN A 457 1.53 3.52 17.09
C ASN A 457 1.97 4.80 17.83
N GLN A 458 3.06 5.42 17.38
CA GLN A 458 3.64 6.60 18.00
C GLN A 458 3.77 7.73 16.97
N LEU A 459 3.48 8.94 17.41
CA LEU A 459 3.71 10.17 16.67
C LEU A 459 5.11 10.68 16.96
N CYS A 460 5.87 11.03 15.92
CA CYS A 460 7.13 11.72 16.07
C CYS A 460 6.90 13.23 16.19
N GLU A 461 7.28 13.82 17.33
CA GLU A 461 7.28 15.25 17.56
C GLU A 461 8.73 15.77 17.64
N VAL A 462 9.03 16.91 17.00
CA VAL A 462 10.34 17.54 17.13
C VAL A 462 10.53 18.05 18.56
N ASN A 463 11.65 17.71 19.20
CA ASN A 463 11.95 18.12 20.56
C ASN A 463 12.37 19.61 20.61
N ARG A 464 11.39 20.49 20.73
CA ARG A 464 11.62 21.95 20.85
C ARG A 464 11.94 22.41 22.28
N LYS A 465 11.83 21.53 23.28
CA LYS A 465 12.02 21.88 24.69
C LYS A 465 13.50 21.95 25.09
N GLY A 466 14.41 21.52 24.20
CA GLY A 466 15.82 21.36 24.52
C GLY A 466 16.03 20.23 25.53
N CYS A 467 17.28 20.03 25.94
CA CYS A 467 17.64 18.96 26.87
C CYS A 467 18.30 19.51 28.12
N GLN A 468 18.06 18.84 29.24
CA GLN A 468 18.73 19.13 30.51
C GLN A 468 20.15 18.55 30.47
N SER A 469 21.10 19.21 31.13
CA SER A 469 22.51 18.80 31.13
C SER A 469 22.68 17.41 31.76
N GLY A 470 23.17 16.43 30.98
CA GLY A 470 23.56 15.09 31.46
C GLY A 470 22.84 13.91 30.79
N GLU A 471 21.79 14.12 30.01
CA GLU A 471 21.08 13.05 29.28
C GLU A 471 21.38 13.05 27.77
N LEU A 472 21.26 11.88 27.13
CA LEU A 472 21.33 11.73 25.68
C LEU A 472 20.16 12.50 25.03
N CYS A 473 20.47 13.67 24.49
CA CYS A 473 19.48 14.57 23.90
C CYS A 473 19.07 14.12 22.50
N LEU A 474 17.92 13.45 22.39
CA LEU A 474 17.33 13.16 21.09
C LEU A 474 16.60 14.41 20.56
N PRO A 475 16.75 14.74 19.27
CA PRO A 475 16.09 15.90 18.66
C PRO A 475 14.58 15.65 18.36
N TYR A 476 14.06 14.50 18.75
CA TYR A 476 12.65 14.10 18.58
C TYR A 476 12.11 13.42 19.86
N LEU A 477 10.78 13.33 19.93
CA LEU A 477 10.00 12.66 20.97
C LEU A 477 8.99 11.73 20.30
N CYS A 478 8.97 10.46 20.70
CA CYS A 478 7.93 9.52 20.27
C CYS A 478 6.80 9.52 21.28
N VAL A 479 5.64 10.04 20.88
CA VAL A 479 4.47 10.19 21.74
C VAL A 479 3.43 9.14 21.33
N PRO A 480 2.82 8.39 22.28
CA PRO A 480 1.74 7.47 21.95
C PRO A 480 0.56 8.17 21.27
N GLY A 481 -0.10 7.46 20.36
CA GLY A 481 -1.29 7.95 19.68
C GLY A 481 -2.27 6.84 19.30
N CYS A 482 -3.42 7.26 18.75
CA CYS A 482 -4.48 6.37 18.30
C CYS A 482 -4.73 6.55 16.80
N LYS A 483 -5.03 5.45 16.10
CA LYS A 483 -5.48 5.50 14.70
C LYS A 483 -6.92 6.01 14.60
N LEU A 484 -7.21 6.78 13.55
CA LEU A 484 -8.56 7.27 13.26
C LEU A 484 -9.39 6.24 12.47
N GLY A 485 -9.66 5.10 13.10
CA GLY A 485 -10.30 3.96 12.47
C GLY A 485 -9.30 2.90 12.05
N GLU A 486 -9.80 1.70 11.76
CA GLU A 486 -8.97 0.51 11.52
C GLU A 486 -8.21 0.57 10.19
N ALA A 487 -8.82 1.18 9.18
CA ALA A 487 -8.25 1.31 7.83
C ALA A 487 -7.44 2.61 7.66
N SER A 488 -7.30 3.42 8.71
CA SER A 488 -6.59 4.70 8.64
C SER A 488 -5.18 4.57 9.19
N ASP A 489 -4.20 5.11 8.47
CA ASP A 489 -2.83 5.28 8.96
C ASP A 489 -2.60 6.63 9.65
N PHE A 490 -3.64 7.46 9.73
CA PHE A 490 -3.57 8.74 10.41
C PHE A 490 -3.64 8.56 11.93
N ILE A 491 -2.62 9.04 12.64
CA ILE A 491 -2.48 8.91 14.09
C ILE A 491 -2.68 10.27 14.75
N VAL A 492 -3.48 10.28 15.82
CA VAL A 492 -3.68 11.45 16.67
C VAL A 492 -3.05 11.24 18.04
N ARG A 493 -2.58 12.33 18.63
CA ARG A 493 -1.92 12.31 19.94
C ARG A 493 -2.87 11.80 21.02
N GLN A 494 -2.31 11.02 21.96
CA GLN A 494 -3.00 10.63 23.19
C GLN A 494 -3.59 11.82 23.95
N GLY A 495 -4.81 11.64 24.48
CA GLY A 495 -5.56 12.67 25.21
C GLY A 495 -6.34 13.64 24.32
N THR A 496 -6.23 13.54 22.99
CA THR A 496 -7.00 14.38 22.06
C THR A 496 -8.45 13.92 21.99
N LEU A 497 -9.38 14.88 21.98
CA LEU A 497 -10.80 14.66 21.65
C LEU A 497 -10.98 14.77 20.12
N ILE A 498 -11.54 13.73 19.51
CA ILE A 498 -11.71 13.63 18.06
C ILE A 498 -13.17 13.36 17.72
N GLN A 499 -13.66 14.05 16.70
CA GLN A 499 -14.95 13.76 16.07
C GLN A 499 -14.75 12.69 14.97
N VAL A 500 -15.40 11.55 15.13
CA VAL A 500 -15.41 10.46 14.15
C VAL A 500 -16.83 10.24 13.60
N PRO A 501 -17.00 9.83 12.34
CA PRO A 501 -18.32 9.49 11.80
C PRO A 501 -18.98 8.34 12.60
N SER A 502 -20.30 8.37 12.72
CA SER A 502 -21.02 7.26 13.38
C SER A 502 -20.97 5.98 12.52
N SER A 503 -20.87 4.84 13.18
CA SER A 503 -20.75 3.49 12.58
C SER A 503 -21.96 3.06 11.75
N ALA A 504 -23.07 3.80 11.81
CA ALA A 504 -24.25 3.59 10.97
C ALA A 504 -24.09 4.15 9.54
N GLY A 505 -23.06 4.95 9.27
CA GLY A 505 -22.80 5.51 7.93
C GLY A 505 -23.74 6.66 7.51
N ASP A 506 -24.64 7.09 8.41
CA ASP A 506 -25.57 8.19 8.14
C ASP A 506 -24.85 9.53 8.03
N VAL A 507 -25.09 10.22 6.92
CA VAL A 507 -24.48 11.52 6.60
C VAL A 507 -24.87 12.56 7.66
N GLY A 508 -23.87 13.19 8.29
CA GLY A 508 -24.09 14.21 9.33
C GLY A 508 -24.16 13.69 10.77
N CYS A 509 -24.05 12.38 10.98
CA CYS A 509 -23.99 11.76 12.31
C CYS A 509 -22.55 11.50 12.75
N TYR A 510 -22.19 11.95 13.95
CA TYR A 510 -20.82 11.85 14.47
C TYR A 510 -20.79 11.35 15.91
N LYS A 511 -19.65 10.80 16.32
CA LYS A 511 -19.30 10.53 17.71
C LYS A 511 -18.08 11.35 18.10
N ILE A 512 -18.01 11.78 19.35
CA ILE A 512 -16.79 12.37 19.91
C ILE A 512 -16.13 11.31 20.77
N CYS A 513 -14.92 10.92 20.41
CA CYS A 513 -14.10 9.94 21.13
C CYS A 513 -12.83 10.61 21.67
N THR A 514 -12.25 10.04 22.71
CA THR A 514 -10.94 10.46 23.24
C THR A 514 -9.89 9.43 22.88
N CYS A 515 -8.70 9.85 22.43
CA CYS A 515 -7.58 8.94 22.26
C CYS A 515 -7.05 8.49 23.64
N GLY A 516 -7.31 7.23 23.97
CA GLY A 516 -7.05 6.64 25.28
C GLY A 516 -5.60 6.20 25.48
N HIS A 517 -5.30 5.71 26.69
CA HIS A 517 -3.97 5.20 27.03
C HIS A 517 -3.68 3.83 26.42
N SER A 518 -4.72 3.13 25.97
CA SER A 518 -4.64 1.85 25.25
C SER A 518 -4.19 2.00 23.79
N GLY A 519 -4.06 3.22 23.27
CA GLY A 519 -3.84 3.48 21.84
C GLY A 519 -5.10 3.30 20.99
N LEU A 520 -6.27 3.13 21.62
CA LEU A 520 -7.57 3.05 20.97
C LEU A 520 -8.41 4.29 21.28
N LEU A 521 -9.41 4.53 20.41
CA LEU A 521 -10.43 5.53 20.67
C LEU A 521 -11.38 5.02 21.76
N GLU A 522 -11.46 5.76 22.86
CA GLU A 522 -12.22 5.44 24.07
C GLU A 522 -13.26 6.54 24.36
N ASN A 523 -14.19 6.28 25.28
CA ASN A 523 -15.18 7.26 25.76
C ASN A 523 -15.97 7.96 24.63
N CYS A 524 -16.36 7.19 23.62
CA CYS A 524 -17.11 7.71 22.48
C CYS A 524 -18.55 8.08 22.86
N MET A 525 -18.93 9.34 22.64
CA MET A 525 -20.30 9.86 22.83
C MET A 525 -20.94 10.16 21.49
N GLU A 526 -22.15 9.66 21.26
CA GLU A 526 -22.94 10.00 20.06
C GLU A 526 -23.37 11.47 20.10
N MET A 527 -23.18 12.16 18.98
CA MET A 527 -23.66 13.53 18.77
C MET A 527 -24.99 13.51 18.02
N HIS A 528 -25.76 14.58 18.17
CA HIS A 528 -26.96 14.76 17.36
C HIS A 528 -26.57 14.89 15.89
N CYS A 529 -27.25 14.14 15.03
CA CYS A 529 -27.03 14.22 13.59
C CYS A 529 -27.38 15.63 13.10
N VAL A 530 -26.45 16.24 12.39
CA VAL A 530 -26.63 17.57 11.81
C VAL A 530 -27.17 17.41 10.39
N ASP A 531 -28.28 18.07 10.09
CA ASP A 531 -28.83 18.16 8.74
C ASP A 531 -27.92 19.06 7.89
N LEU A 532 -27.00 18.43 7.15
CA LEU A 532 -26.01 19.10 6.30
C LEU A 532 -26.65 19.74 5.05
N GLN A 533 -27.94 19.51 4.77
CA GLN A 533 -28.66 20.19 3.68
C GLN A 533 -29.19 21.57 4.09
N LYS A 534 -29.26 21.86 5.40
CA LYS A 534 -29.68 23.18 5.91
C LYS A 534 -28.49 24.13 6.00
N SER A 535 -28.45 25.11 5.11
CA SER A 535 -27.54 26.25 5.18
C SER A 535 -27.66 26.96 6.54
N CYS A 536 -26.54 27.21 7.22
CA CYS A 536 -26.54 27.96 8.47
C CYS A 536 -26.86 29.44 8.18
N ILE A 537 -27.99 29.91 8.71
CA ILE A 537 -28.40 31.32 8.61
C ILE A 537 -27.99 32.00 9.91
N VAL A 538 -26.89 32.77 9.88
CA VAL A 538 -26.47 33.59 11.01
C VAL A 538 -26.76 35.05 10.65
N GLY A 539 -27.67 35.69 11.40
CA GLY A 539 -28.01 37.11 11.19
C GLY A 539 -28.68 37.43 9.84
N GLY A 540 -29.45 36.49 9.27
CA GLY A 540 -30.15 36.69 8.00
C GLY A 540 -29.28 36.54 6.74
N GLN A 541 -27.99 36.23 6.89
CA GLN A 541 -27.12 35.88 5.78
C GLN A 541 -26.87 34.38 5.74
N ARG A 542 -27.00 33.78 4.55
CA ARG A 542 -26.53 32.41 4.29
C ARG A 542 -25.01 32.41 4.38
N LYS A 543 -24.45 31.64 5.32
CA LYS A 543 -23.03 31.29 5.28
C LYS A 543 -22.90 29.88 4.69
N SER A 544 -22.11 29.77 3.63
CA SER A 544 -21.65 28.51 3.03
C SER A 544 -20.61 27.84 3.91
#